data_AF-A0A6U0XKY6-F1
#
_entry.id   AF-A0A6U0XKY6-F1
#
_cell.length_a   1.000
_cell.length_b   1.000
_cell.length_c   1.000
_cell.angle_alpha   90.00
_cell.angle_beta   90.00
_cell.angle_gamma   90.00
#
_symmetry.space_group_name_H-M   'P 1'
#
loop_
_entity.id
_entity.type
_entity.pdbx_description
1 polymer ?
#
loop_
_entity_poly.entity_id
_entity_poly.type
_entity_poly.pdbx_seq_one_letter_code
_entity_poly.pdbx_strand_id
1 'polypeptide(L)'
;IAPYRGFIRRLFTEKTPARDAFKGVAWLFLGVANSDALLYDDEWQKVLKEYPENFRLDYALSREQTNKKGGKMYIQDKVEEYSDEIFNRLDKGAHIYFCGLKGMMPGIQDMLKSVCESKGLVYDDWIAGLKKQGQWHVEVY
;
A
#
# COMPACT_ATOMS: atom_id res chain seq x y z
N ILE A 1 8.94 -1.34 4.80
CA ILE A 1 8.66 -2.81 4.83
C ILE A 1 8.68 -3.41 6.23
N ALA A 2 9.64 -3.05 7.09
CA ALA A 2 9.79 -3.62 8.43
C ALA A 2 8.51 -3.64 9.30
N PRO A 3 7.76 -2.53 9.48
CA PRO A 3 6.53 -2.57 10.29
C PRO A 3 5.45 -3.47 9.65
N TYR A 4 5.36 -3.48 8.32
CA TYR A 4 4.39 -4.32 7.60
C TYR A 4 4.68 -5.80 7.78
N ARG A 5 5.94 -6.21 7.91
CA ARG A 5 6.27 -7.58 8.29
C ARG A 5 5.69 -7.97 9.65
N GLY A 6 5.78 -7.06 10.63
CA GLY A 6 5.11 -7.25 11.92
C GLY A 6 3.60 -7.45 11.75
N PHE A 7 2.95 -6.61 10.95
CA PHE A 7 1.50 -6.71 10.71
C PHE A 7 1.11 -8.02 10.04
N ILE A 8 1.75 -8.36 8.92
CA ILE A 8 1.44 -9.59 8.17
C ILE A 8 1.69 -10.83 9.02
N ARG A 9 2.78 -10.87 9.80
CA ARG A 9 3.03 -11.98 10.71
C ARG A 9 1.94 -12.11 11.75
N ARG A 10 1.55 -11.00 12.39
CA ARG A 10 0.53 -10.95 13.43
C ARG A 10 -0.86 -11.35 12.91
N LEU A 11 -1.19 -10.93 11.69
CA LEU A 11 -2.50 -11.15 11.06
C LEU A 11 -2.66 -12.54 10.43
N PHE A 12 -1.58 -13.16 9.93
CA PHE A 12 -1.70 -14.38 9.14
C PHE A 12 -0.88 -15.57 9.65
N THR A 13 0.28 -15.33 10.28
CA THR A 13 1.24 -16.41 10.58
C THR A 13 1.22 -16.84 12.05
N GLU A 14 1.08 -15.89 12.97
CA GLU A 14 1.16 -16.15 14.41
C GLU A 14 -0.20 -16.59 14.95
N LYS A 15 -0.21 -17.49 15.96
CA LYS A 15 -1.44 -17.90 16.64
C LYS A 15 -1.83 -16.84 17.67
N THR A 16 -2.69 -15.91 17.26
CA THR A 16 -2.99 -14.73 18.06
C THR A 16 -4.47 -14.34 17.94
N PRO A 17 -5.05 -13.69 18.96
CA PRO A 17 -6.43 -13.20 18.87
C PRO A 17 -6.67 -12.27 17.66
N ALA A 18 -5.64 -11.52 17.26
CA ALA A 18 -5.71 -10.64 16.10
C ALA A 18 -5.84 -11.43 14.79
N ARG A 19 -5.08 -12.52 14.63
CA ARG A 19 -5.23 -13.44 13.49
C ARG A 19 -6.64 -14.01 13.44
N ASP A 20 -7.13 -14.52 14.56
CA ASP A 20 -8.44 -15.19 14.60
C ASP A 20 -9.58 -14.21 14.28
N ALA A 21 -9.44 -12.95 14.72
CA ALA A 21 -10.38 -11.86 14.48
C ALA A 21 -10.26 -11.24 13.08
N PHE A 22 -9.11 -11.32 12.41
CA PHE A 22 -8.92 -10.68 11.11
C PHE A 22 -9.75 -11.39 10.03
N LYS A 23 -10.67 -10.63 9.43
CA LYS A 23 -11.51 -11.04 8.26
C LYS A 23 -11.39 -10.07 7.09
N GLY A 24 -10.58 -9.03 7.24
CA GLY A 24 -10.40 -7.99 6.24
C GLY A 24 -9.45 -8.41 5.12
N VAL A 25 -9.06 -7.41 4.32
CA VAL A 25 -8.01 -7.54 3.30
C VAL A 25 -6.82 -6.71 3.74
N ALA A 26 -5.65 -7.32 3.80
CA ALA A 26 -4.37 -6.63 3.94
C ALA A 26 -3.72 -6.55 2.56
N TRP A 27 -3.45 -5.34 2.08
CA TRP A 27 -2.87 -5.12 0.75
C TRP A 27 -1.51 -4.44 0.87
N LEU A 28 -0.45 -5.18 0.53
CA LEU A 28 0.91 -4.69 0.56
C LEU A 28 1.36 -4.22 -0.83
N PHE A 29 1.77 -2.96 -0.90
CA PHE A 29 2.53 -2.43 -2.04
C PHE A 29 4.00 -2.33 -1.65
N LEU A 30 4.90 -2.97 -2.39
CA LEU A 30 6.34 -2.95 -2.14
C LEU A 30 7.12 -2.45 -3.37
N GLY A 31 7.79 -1.32 -3.21
CA GLY A 31 8.66 -0.73 -4.22
C GLY A 31 10.13 -1.03 -3.97
N VAL A 32 10.81 -1.60 -4.96
CA VAL A 32 12.25 -1.92 -4.91
C VAL A 32 12.90 -1.67 -6.28
N ALA A 33 14.23 -1.82 -6.37
CA ALA A 33 14.95 -1.61 -7.61
C ALA A 33 14.68 -2.73 -8.62
N ASN A 34 14.96 -3.97 -8.23
CA ASN A 34 14.84 -5.19 -9.04
C ASN A 34 14.16 -6.28 -8.21
N SER A 35 13.80 -7.38 -8.86
CA SER A 35 13.25 -8.58 -8.22
C SER A 35 14.17 -9.19 -7.14
N ASP A 36 15.49 -9.13 -7.33
CA ASP A 36 16.48 -9.63 -6.36
C ASP A 36 16.54 -8.83 -5.04
N ALA A 37 15.91 -7.66 -5.01
CA ALA A 37 15.83 -6.79 -3.85
C ALA A 37 14.51 -6.93 -3.06
N LEU A 38 13.65 -7.89 -3.43
CA LEU A 38 12.39 -8.16 -2.73
C LEU A 38 12.64 -8.75 -1.34
N LEU A 39 12.53 -7.89 -0.33
CA LEU A 39 12.70 -8.27 1.06
C LEU A 39 11.53 -9.15 1.53
N TYR A 40 11.85 -10.35 2.03
CA TYR A 40 10.90 -11.32 2.61
C TYR A 40 9.86 -11.89 1.63
N ASP A 41 10.17 -11.93 0.33
CA ASP A 41 9.23 -12.42 -0.69
C ASP A 41 8.72 -13.84 -0.40
N ASP A 42 9.58 -14.73 0.12
CA ASP A 42 9.20 -16.08 0.53
C ASP A 42 8.08 -16.09 1.59
N GLU A 43 8.12 -15.18 2.56
CA GLU A 43 7.05 -15.00 3.54
C GLU A 43 5.77 -14.46 2.89
N TRP A 44 5.89 -13.48 1.98
CA TRP A 44 4.73 -12.90 1.29
C TRP A 44 4.03 -13.91 0.40
N GLN A 45 4.78 -14.64 -0.44
CA GLN A 45 4.22 -15.64 -1.34
C GLN A 45 3.54 -16.78 -0.57
N LYS A 46 4.08 -17.16 0.59
CA LYS A 46 3.45 -18.14 1.46
C LYS A 46 2.09 -17.65 1.98
N VAL A 47 2.02 -16.42 2.51
CA VAL A 47 0.77 -15.85 3.00
C VAL A 47 -0.24 -15.68 1.86
N LEU A 48 0.21 -15.21 0.70
CA LEU A 48 -0.64 -15.05 -0.49
C LEU A 48 -1.26 -16.37 -0.94
N LYS A 49 -0.48 -17.46 -0.92
CA LYS A 49 -0.96 -18.80 -1.24
C LYS A 49 -1.96 -19.35 -0.21
N GLU A 50 -1.72 -19.10 1.08
CA GLU A 50 -2.59 -19.59 2.16
C GLU A 50 -3.89 -18.76 2.31
N TYR A 51 -3.84 -17.46 2.00
CA TYR A 51 -4.93 -16.51 2.21
C TYR A 51 -5.21 -15.61 0.98
N PRO A 52 -5.50 -16.18 -0.20
CA PRO A 52 -5.60 -15.42 -1.46
C PRO A 52 -6.72 -14.36 -1.46
N GLU A 53 -7.77 -14.56 -0.66
CA GLU A 53 -8.89 -13.61 -0.54
C GLU A 53 -8.62 -12.49 0.47
N ASN A 54 -7.66 -12.67 1.40
CA ASN A 54 -7.41 -11.76 2.52
C ASN A 54 -6.06 -11.05 2.43
N PHE A 55 -5.12 -11.54 1.63
CA PHE A 55 -3.84 -10.89 1.40
C PHE A 55 -3.63 -10.59 -0.08
N ARG A 56 -3.26 -9.36 -0.38
CA ARG A 56 -2.89 -8.90 -1.72
C ARG A 56 -1.50 -8.30 -1.70
N LEU A 57 -0.78 -8.47 -2.80
CA LEU A 57 0.62 -8.10 -2.90
C LEU A 57 0.91 -7.55 -4.30
N ASP A 58 1.41 -6.33 -4.34
CA ASP A 58 1.76 -5.64 -5.56
C ASP A 58 3.18 -5.09 -5.49
N TYR A 59 3.95 -5.35 -6.55
CA TYR A 59 5.33 -4.92 -6.68
C TYR A 59 5.49 -3.77 -7.65
N ALA A 60 6.36 -2.83 -7.28
CA ALA A 60 6.85 -1.77 -8.16
C ALA A 60 8.37 -1.90 -8.32
N LEU A 61 8.81 -2.47 -9.44
CA LEU A 61 10.22 -2.78 -9.73
C LEU A 61 10.81 -1.71 -10.64
N SER A 62 11.42 -0.68 -10.07
CA SER A 62 11.82 0.53 -10.80
C SER A 62 12.85 0.34 -11.92
N ARG A 63 13.54 -0.79 -11.98
CA ARG A 63 14.52 -1.13 -13.04
C ARG A 63 14.04 -2.21 -14.01
N GLU A 64 12.91 -2.86 -13.72
CA GLU A 64 12.40 -3.99 -14.51
C GLU A 64 11.00 -3.72 -15.09
N GLN A 65 10.26 -2.78 -14.52
CA GLN A 65 8.89 -2.45 -14.92
C GLN A 65 8.80 -0.99 -15.39
N THR A 66 7.88 -0.77 -16.32
CA THR A 66 7.60 0.53 -16.94
C THR A 66 6.20 0.99 -16.58
N ASN A 67 6.06 2.24 -16.13
CA ASN A 67 4.75 2.83 -15.84
C ASN A 67 4.00 3.23 -17.13
N LYS A 68 2.74 3.65 -16.99
CA LYS A 68 1.89 4.09 -18.12
C LYS A 68 2.49 5.25 -18.93
N LYS A 69 3.44 6.00 -18.37
CA LYS A 69 4.10 7.16 -18.98
C LYS A 69 5.43 6.79 -19.66
N GLY A 70 5.80 5.51 -19.72
CA GLY A 70 7.06 5.05 -20.30
C GLY A 70 8.29 5.22 -19.40
N GLY A 71 8.10 5.63 -18.14
CA GLY A 71 9.13 5.80 -17.14
C GLY A 71 9.29 4.59 -16.22
N LYS A 72 10.16 4.72 -15.21
CA LYS A 72 10.36 3.69 -14.18
C LYS A 72 9.09 3.48 -13.35
N MET A 73 8.78 2.23 -13.01
CA MET A 73 7.69 1.90 -12.09
C MET A 73 8.08 2.17 -10.63
N TYR A 74 7.51 3.22 -10.03
CA TYR A 74 7.60 3.47 -8.60
C TYR A 74 6.28 3.14 -7.88
N ILE A 75 6.29 3.25 -6.56
CA ILE A 75 5.16 2.85 -5.73
C ILE A 75 3.90 3.68 -6.03
N GLN A 76 4.07 4.97 -6.28
CA GLN A 76 2.96 5.86 -6.63
C GLN A 76 2.31 5.45 -7.96
N ASP A 77 3.11 5.00 -8.94
CA ASP A 77 2.59 4.54 -10.24
C ASP A 77 1.78 3.25 -10.07
N LYS A 78 2.28 2.31 -9.26
CA LYS A 78 1.57 1.06 -8.97
C LYS A 78 0.29 1.31 -8.19
N VAL A 79 0.30 2.23 -7.23
CA VAL A 79 -0.92 2.63 -6.48
C VAL A 79 -1.93 3.33 -7.39
N GLU A 80 -1.48 4.17 -8.33
CA GLU A 80 -2.35 4.86 -9.29
C GLU A 80 -3.16 3.87 -10.16
N GLU A 81 -2.58 2.72 -10.52
CA GLU A 81 -3.26 1.64 -11.25
C GLU A 81 -4.50 1.10 -10.54
N TYR A 82 -4.52 1.16 -9.21
CA TYR A 82 -5.62 0.67 -8.36
C TYR A 82 -6.37 1.78 -7.63
N SER A 83 -6.19 3.03 -8.06
CA SER A 83 -6.72 4.21 -7.37
C SER A 83 -8.23 4.15 -7.09
N ASP A 84 -9.03 3.66 -8.03
CA ASP A 84 -10.48 3.49 -7.83
C ASP A 84 -10.80 2.55 -6.64
N GLU A 85 -10.14 1.40 -6.59
CA GLU A 85 -10.37 0.43 -5.53
C GLU A 85 -9.85 0.94 -4.19
N ILE A 86 -8.67 1.56 -4.17
CA ILE A 86 -8.07 2.12 -2.96
C ILE A 86 -8.96 3.21 -2.37
N PHE A 87 -9.46 4.14 -3.19
CA PHE A 87 -10.34 5.21 -2.73
C PHE A 87 -11.67 4.65 -2.19
N ASN A 88 -12.29 3.70 -2.88
CA ASN A 88 -13.50 3.04 -2.39
C ASN A 88 -13.28 2.25 -1.09
N ARG A 89 -12.10 1.65 -0.89
CA ARG A 89 -11.76 0.99 0.38
C ARG A 89 -11.56 2.00 1.51
N LEU A 90 -10.89 3.12 1.24
CA LEU A 90 -10.70 4.20 2.21
C LEU A 90 -12.04 4.81 2.64
N ASP A 91 -12.95 5.05 1.69
CA ASP A 91 -14.31 5.52 1.97
C ASP A 91 -15.08 4.54 2.88
N LYS A 92 -14.83 3.23 2.73
CA LYS A 92 -15.43 2.17 3.56
C LYS A 92 -14.68 1.88 4.86
N GLY A 93 -13.78 2.75 5.30
CA GLY A 93 -13.12 2.63 6.60
C GLY A 93 -11.76 1.90 6.58
N ALA A 94 -11.17 1.65 5.41
CA ALA A 94 -9.82 1.07 5.37
C ALA A 94 -8.78 2.05 5.94
N HIS A 95 -7.67 1.49 6.44
CA HIS A 95 -6.52 2.25 6.91
C HIS A 95 -5.37 2.15 5.89
N ILE A 96 -4.65 3.24 5.70
CA ILE A 96 -3.47 3.31 4.85
C ILE A 96 -2.24 3.74 5.65
N TYR A 97 -1.14 3.01 5.43
CA TYR A 97 0.12 3.17 6.15
C TYR A 97 1.26 3.39 5.16
N PHE A 98 2.10 4.39 5.41
CA PHE A 98 3.28 4.71 4.60
C PHE A 98 4.55 4.59 5.44
N CYS A 99 5.53 3.83 4.97
CA CYS A 99 6.80 3.62 5.65
C CYS A 99 7.94 3.43 4.65
N GLY A 100 8.99 4.24 4.80
CA GLY A 100 10.17 4.19 3.95
C GLY A 100 10.97 5.50 3.99
N LEU A 101 11.70 5.77 2.92
CA LEU A 101 12.51 6.99 2.79
C LEU A 101 11.62 8.22 2.63
N LYS A 102 11.97 9.33 3.28
CA LYS A 102 11.26 10.63 3.12
C LYS A 102 10.99 11.01 1.67
N GLY A 103 11.91 10.71 0.76
CA GLY A 103 11.80 11.01 -0.66
C GLY A 103 10.62 10.32 -1.39
N MET A 104 9.97 9.31 -0.79
CA MET A 104 8.81 8.66 -1.42
C MET A 104 7.52 9.50 -1.32
N MET A 105 7.38 10.32 -0.26
CA MET A 105 6.12 10.98 0.04
C MET A 105 5.69 12.02 -1.01
N PRO A 106 6.58 12.88 -1.54
CA PRO A 106 6.17 13.86 -2.54
C PRO A 106 5.48 13.22 -3.76
N GLY A 107 6.09 12.16 -4.33
CA GLY A 107 5.52 11.47 -5.49
C GLY A 107 4.17 10.79 -5.20
N ILE A 108 3.98 10.27 -3.98
CA ILE A 108 2.70 9.71 -3.54
C ILE A 108 1.65 10.81 -3.38
N GLN A 109 2.01 11.94 -2.77
CA GLN A 109 1.09 13.06 -2.56
C GLN A 109 0.66 13.71 -3.88
N ASP A 110 1.60 13.90 -4.80
CA ASP A 110 1.30 14.43 -6.14
C ASP A 110 0.34 13.50 -6.89
N MET A 111 0.62 12.19 -6.86
CA MET A 111 -0.27 11.19 -7.46
C MET A 111 -1.67 11.21 -6.83
N LEU A 112 -1.78 11.19 -5.50
CA LEU A 112 -3.07 11.23 -4.81
C LEU A 112 -3.85 12.52 -5.10
N LYS A 113 -3.14 13.65 -5.22
CA LYS A 113 -3.76 14.93 -5.61
C LYS A 113 -4.34 14.85 -7.03
N SER A 114 -3.58 14.33 -8.00
CA SER A 114 -4.08 14.13 -9.37
C SER A 114 -5.27 13.17 -9.43
N VAL A 115 -5.27 12.11 -8.61
CA VAL A 115 -6.41 11.19 -8.51
C VAL A 115 -7.63 11.87 -7.86
N CYS A 116 -7.43 12.71 -6.84
CA CYS A 116 -8.53 13.49 -6.26
C CYS A 116 -9.15 14.44 -7.29
N GLU A 117 -8.31 15.17 -8.04
CA GLU A 117 -8.75 16.08 -9.10
C GLU A 117 -9.57 15.35 -10.17
N SER A 118 -9.13 14.17 -10.63
CA SER A 118 -9.86 13.37 -11.62
C SER A 118 -11.21 12.83 -11.10
N LYS A 119 -11.37 12.74 -9.78
CA LYS A 119 -12.60 12.33 -9.09
C LYS A 119 -13.48 13.52 -8.65
N GLY A 120 -13.07 14.75 -8.90
CA GLY A 120 -13.77 15.96 -8.43
C GLY A 120 -13.71 16.16 -6.91
N LEU A 121 -12.71 15.58 -6.25
CA LEU A 121 -12.46 15.72 -4.81
C LEU A 121 -11.44 16.84 -4.54
N VAL A 122 -11.64 17.58 -3.46
CA VAL A 122 -10.62 18.50 -2.94
C VAL A 122 -9.64 17.71 -2.10
N TYR A 123 -8.39 17.59 -2.58
CA TYR A 123 -7.35 16.77 -1.95
C TYR A 123 -7.13 17.09 -0.47
N ASP A 124 -7.07 18.39 -0.12
CA ASP A 124 -6.81 18.83 1.26
C ASP A 124 -7.96 18.45 2.22
N ASP A 125 -9.20 18.54 1.76
CA ASP A 125 -10.37 18.11 2.54
C ASP A 125 -10.41 16.58 2.68
N TRP A 126 -10.12 15.86 1.59
CA TRP A 126 -10.09 14.40 1.58
C TRP A 126 -9.05 13.85 2.55
N ILE A 127 -7.80 14.35 2.50
CA ILE A 127 -6.74 13.90 3.40
C ILE A 127 -7.00 14.33 4.85
N ALA A 128 -7.58 15.51 5.09
CA ALA A 128 -8.00 15.96 6.42
C ALA A 128 -9.08 15.02 6.99
N GLY A 129 -10.02 14.57 6.16
CA GLY A 129 -11.01 13.55 6.50
C GLY A 129 -10.37 12.25 6.98
N LEU A 130 -9.45 11.68 6.19
CA LEU A 130 -8.75 10.44 6.56
C LEU A 130 -7.94 10.58 7.86
N LYS A 131 -7.26 11.71 8.05
CA LYS A 131 -6.52 12.00 9.30
C LYS A 131 -7.45 12.09 10.50
N LYS A 132 -8.58 12.79 10.38
CA LYS A 132 -9.59 12.90 11.44
C LYS A 132 -10.18 11.54 11.81
N GLN A 133 -10.35 10.65 10.84
CA GLN A 133 -10.84 9.29 11.04
C GLN A 133 -9.75 8.31 11.52
N GLY A 134 -8.49 8.75 11.65
CA GLY A 134 -7.38 7.89 12.07
C GLY A 134 -7.00 6.83 11.02
N GLN A 135 -7.30 7.07 9.74
CA GLN A 135 -7.03 6.14 8.63
C GLN A 135 -5.69 6.40 7.94
N TRP A 136 -5.05 7.54 8.21
CA TRP A 136 -3.82 7.98 7.54
C TRP A 136 -2.60 7.92 8.46
N HIS A 137 -1.66 7.02 8.19
CA HIS A 137 -0.49 6.77 9.04
C HIS A 137 0.80 6.91 8.24
N VAL A 138 1.73 7.75 8.69
CA VAL A 138 3.01 8.00 7.98
C VAL A 138 4.17 7.88 8.94
N GLU A 139 5.14 7.05 8.59
CA GLU A 139 6.42 6.91 9.30
C GLU A 139 7.57 6.86 8.28
N VAL A 140 8.11 8.02 7.94
CA VAL A 140 9.20 8.15 6.96
C VAL A 140 10.44 8.76 7.58
N TYR A 141 11.61 8.27 7.17
CA TYR A 141 12.92 8.65 7.71
C TYR A 141 13.88 9.18 6.66
#